data_AF-A0A9D1EYB5-F1
#
_entry.id   AF-A0A9D1EYB5-F1
#
_cell.length_a   1.000
_cell.length_b   1.000
_cell.length_c   1.000
_cell.angle_alpha   90.00
_cell.angle_beta   90.00
_cell.angle_gamma   90.00
#
_symmetry.space_group_name_H-M   'P 1'
#
loop_
_entity.id
_entity.type
_entity.pdbx_description
1 polymer ?
#
loop_
_entity_poly.entity_id
_entity_poly.type
_entity_poly.pdbx_seq_one_letter_code
_entity_poly.pdbx_strand_id
1 'polypeptide(L)'
;LDRKHVLPLCDKPIKTPVAESDTSVKVLSACELYGSKLAALIGRCKPRDIYDVYGLIESGIIEDKEMLKKCTIFYNCIGGDSNICEVSLDILDGVTDRDINRQLKPMLNKNDRFKKNVVIASIKGYLQDLLVLSDNEKEFVKRFASKNYCPELLFEDKEILERISAHPMALWRVREN
;
A
#
# COMPACT_ATOMS: atom_id res chain seq x y z
N LEU A 1 19.58 6.64 -6.76
CA LEU A 1 18.73 5.43 -6.87
C LEU A 1 17.40 5.90 -7.46
N ASP A 2 17.24 5.76 -8.77
CA ASP A 2 16.01 6.16 -9.46
C ASP A 2 14.86 5.28 -8.96
N ARG A 3 13.91 5.88 -8.23
CA ARG A 3 12.70 5.17 -7.85
C ARG A 3 11.83 5.06 -9.10
N LYS A 4 11.42 3.84 -9.42
CA LYS A 4 10.42 3.58 -10.46
C LYS A 4 9.06 3.40 -9.81
N HIS A 5 8.04 3.82 -10.53
CA HIS A 5 6.64 3.83 -10.09
C HIS A 5 5.82 2.95 -11.02
N VAL A 6 4.83 2.27 -10.47
CA VAL A 6 3.92 1.38 -11.23
C VAL A 6 3.06 2.23 -12.16
N LEU A 7 2.54 3.33 -11.63
CA LEU A 7 1.63 4.25 -12.30
C LEU A 7 2.33 5.60 -12.59
N PRO A 8 1.87 6.34 -13.61
CA PRO A 8 2.39 7.68 -13.88
C PRO A 8 2.12 8.63 -12.70
N LEU A 9 3.01 9.60 -12.52
CA LEU A 9 2.83 10.66 -11.54
C LEU A 9 1.67 11.58 -11.95
N CYS A 10 0.82 11.92 -11.00
CA CYS A 10 -0.29 12.83 -11.18
C CYS A 10 0.14 14.25 -10.79
N ASP A 11 -0.36 15.27 -11.48
CA ASP A 11 -0.25 16.66 -11.03
C ASP A 11 -1.29 16.96 -9.96
N LYS A 12 -0.85 17.49 -8.82
CA LYS A 12 -1.74 17.95 -7.75
C LYS A 12 -1.50 19.44 -7.50
N PRO A 13 -2.54 20.28 -7.62
CA PRO A 13 -2.40 21.72 -7.36
C PRO A 13 -2.08 21.97 -5.89
N ILE A 14 -1.18 22.91 -5.63
CA ILE A 14 -0.86 23.35 -4.26
C ILE A 14 -1.99 24.25 -3.78
N LYS A 15 -2.74 23.78 -2.77
CA LYS A 15 -3.72 24.61 -2.05
C LYS A 15 -3.05 25.19 -0.83
N THR A 16 -2.85 26.51 -0.80
CA THR A 16 -2.41 27.20 0.42
C THR A 16 -3.57 28.01 1.01
N PRO A 17 -3.62 28.20 2.34
CA PRO A 17 -4.67 29.02 2.97
C PRO A 17 -4.61 30.50 2.60
N VAL A 18 -3.50 30.96 2.03
CA VAL A 18 -3.16 32.39 1.89
C VAL A 18 -3.31 32.86 0.43
N ALA A 19 -3.11 31.97 -0.54
CA ALA A 19 -3.35 32.26 -1.96
C ALA A 19 -3.60 30.99 -2.77
N GLU A 20 -4.46 31.09 -3.77
CA GLU A 20 -4.53 30.11 -4.86
C GLU A 20 -3.23 30.20 -5.66
N SER A 21 -2.60 29.06 -5.92
CA SER A 21 -1.38 28.98 -6.72
C SER A 21 -1.65 28.06 -7.91
N ASP A 22 -1.25 28.51 -9.11
CA ASP A 22 -1.27 27.69 -10.32
C ASP A 22 -0.15 26.63 -10.33
N THR A 23 0.65 26.55 -9.27
CA THR A 23 1.74 25.57 -9.15
C THR A 23 1.18 24.18 -8.86
N SER A 24 1.53 23.20 -9.69
CA SER A 24 1.31 21.78 -9.40
C SER A 24 2.57 21.11 -8.87
N VAL A 25 2.38 20.06 -8.08
CA VAL A 25 3.43 19.11 -7.71
C VAL A 25 3.09 17.73 -8.25
N LYS A 26 4.13 17.01 -8.68
CA LYS A 26 3.99 15.60 -9.06
C LYS A 26 3.83 14.74 -7.82
N VAL A 27 2.73 13.99 -7.76
CA VAL A 27 2.40 13.05 -6.69
C VAL A 27 2.19 11.65 -7.25
N LEU A 28 2.31 10.64 -6.40
CA LEU A 28 1.94 9.28 -6.78
C LEU A 28 0.44 9.19 -7.05
N SER A 29 0.07 8.30 -7.99
CA SER A 29 -1.30 7.85 -8.12
C SER A 29 -1.83 7.36 -6.77
N ALA A 30 -3.11 7.62 -6.51
CA ALA A 30 -3.76 7.20 -5.28
C ALA A 30 -3.64 5.67 -5.10
N CYS A 31 -3.92 4.86 -6.13
CA CYS A 31 -3.81 3.40 -6.04
C CYS A 31 -2.40 2.94 -5.68
N GLU A 32 -1.36 3.56 -6.26
CA GLU A 32 0.03 3.22 -5.93
C GLU A 32 0.40 3.63 -4.50
N LEU A 33 0.07 4.87 -4.12
CA LEU A 33 0.36 5.40 -2.80
C LEU A 33 -0.30 4.56 -1.71
N TYR A 34 -1.59 4.28 -1.85
CA TYR A 34 -2.34 3.52 -0.87
C TYR A 34 -2.03 2.03 -0.94
N GLY A 35 -1.74 1.48 -2.12
CA GLY A 35 -1.25 0.12 -2.28
C GLY A 35 0.01 -0.11 -1.46
N SER A 36 0.96 0.84 -1.49
CA SER A 36 2.17 0.79 -0.65
C SER A 36 1.89 0.90 0.85
N LYS A 37 0.87 1.68 1.26
CA LYS A 37 0.45 1.78 2.68
C LYS A 37 -0.19 0.48 3.18
N LEU A 38 -1.02 -0.17 2.37
CA LEU A 38 -1.60 -1.48 2.68
C LEU A 38 -0.50 -2.55 2.77
N ALA A 39 0.45 -2.56 1.84
CA ALA A 39 1.60 -3.45 1.89
C ALA A 39 2.43 -3.25 3.17
N ALA A 40 2.67 -2.00 3.57
CA ALA A 40 3.35 -1.68 4.82
C ALA A 40 2.53 -2.13 6.05
N LEU A 41 1.22 -1.87 6.06
CA LEU A 41 0.34 -2.31 7.14
C LEU A 41 0.41 -3.84 7.32
N ILE A 42 0.30 -4.58 6.23
CA ILE A 42 0.40 -6.05 6.20
C ILE A 42 1.79 -6.51 6.70
N GLY A 43 2.86 -5.82 6.29
CA GLY A 43 4.21 -6.25 6.59
C GLY A 43 4.69 -6.01 8.03
N ARG A 44 4.21 -4.95 8.69
CA ARG A 44 4.73 -4.54 10.02
C ARG A 44 3.70 -4.06 11.02
N CYS A 45 2.46 -3.81 10.59
CA CYS A 45 1.31 -3.44 11.42
C CYS A 45 1.60 -2.36 12.49
N LYS A 46 2.04 -1.15 12.08
CA LYS A 46 2.28 -0.05 13.03
C LYS A 46 1.03 0.83 13.20
N PRO A 47 0.84 1.47 14.37
CA PRO A 47 -0.27 2.40 14.64
C PRO A 47 -0.50 3.49 13.58
N ARG A 48 0.58 4.02 12.98
CA ARG A 48 0.50 5.05 11.94
C ARG A 48 -0.04 4.49 10.61
N ASP A 49 0.40 3.29 10.25
CA ASP A 49 -0.08 2.60 9.05
C ASP A 49 -1.59 2.30 9.20
N ILE A 50 -2.03 1.92 10.41
CA ILE A 50 -3.46 1.73 10.74
C ILE A 50 -4.26 3.01 10.52
N TYR A 51 -3.80 4.13 11.06
CA TYR A 51 -4.50 5.42 10.92
C TYR A 51 -4.55 5.88 9.45
N ASP A 52 -3.45 5.70 8.73
CA ASP A 52 -3.34 6.04 7.31
C ASP A 52 -4.30 5.22 6.43
N VAL A 53 -4.39 3.91 6.68
CA VAL A 53 -5.32 3.01 5.94
C VAL A 53 -6.76 3.26 6.36
N TYR A 54 -7.03 3.57 7.63
CA TYR A 54 -8.37 3.96 8.05
C TYR A 54 -8.83 5.25 7.35
N GLY A 55 -7.96 6.27 7.29
CA GLY A 55 -8.26 7.51 6.58
C GLY A 55 -8.48 7.30 5.08
N LEU A 56 -7.77 6.35 4.46
CA LEU A 56 -8.05 5.93 3.07
C LEU A 56 -9.48 5.42 2.93
N ILE A 57 -9.87 4.45 3.76
CA ILE A 57 -11.18 3.78 3.70
C ILE A 57 -12.29 4.82 3.87
N GLU A 58 -12.18 5.67 4.89
CA GLU A 58 -13.16 6.73 5.17
C GLU A 58 -13.27 7.76 4.05
N SER A 59 -12.16 8.05 3.36
CA SER A 59 -12.17 9.03 2.28
C SER A 59 -12.87 8.56 1.01
N GLY A 60 -13.00 7.24 0.81
CA GLY A 60 -13.67 6.66 -0.37
C GLY A 60 -13.04 7.01 -1.73
N ILE A 61 -11.83 7.57 -1.75
CA ILE A 61 -11.19 8.12 -2.97
C ILE A 61 -10.70 7.08 -3.98
N ILE A 62 -10.67 5.79 -3.60
CA ILE A 62 -10.20 4.72 -4.49
C ILE A 62 -11.41 4.04 -5.14
N GLU A 63 -11.58 4.32 -6.42
CA GLU A 63 -12.58 3.68 -7.26
C GLU A 63 -12.06 2.35 -7.83
N ASP A 64 -10.82 2.35 -8.32
CA ASP A 64 -10.17 1.17 -8.91
C ASP A 64 -9.54 0.27 -7.84
N LYS A 65 -10.37 -0.58 -7.25
CA LYS A 65 -9.95 -1.59 -6.26
C LYS A 65 -9.03 -2.66 -6.85
N GLU A 66 -9.17 -2.99 -8.13
CA GLU A 66 -8.32 -4.00 -8.78
C GLU A 66 -6.88 -3.48 -8.93
N MET A 67 -6.71 -2.23 -9.38
CA MET A 67 -5.39 -1.60 -9.43
C MET A 67 -4.80 -1.42 -8.03
N LEU A 68 -5.60 -1.02 -7.04
CA LEU A 68 -5.15 -0.95 -5.65
C LEU A 68 -4.61 -2.30 -5.16
N LYS A 69 -5.36 -3.39 -5.39
CA LYS A 69 -4.98 -4.77 -5.04
C LYS A 69 -3.66 -5.16 -5.70
N LYS A 70 -3.53 -4.94 -7.01
CA LYS A 70 -2.29 -5.23 -7.76
C LYS A 70 -1.10 -4.42 -7.22
N CYS A 71 -1.28 -3.13 -6.95
CA CYS A 71 -0.24 -2.33 -6.30
C CYS A 71 0.11 -2.86 -4.91
N THR A 72 -0.86 -3.25 -4.08
CA THR A 72 -0.61 -3.83 -2.75
C THR A 72 0.22 -5.11 -2.84
N ILE A 73 -0.12 -6.03 -3.76
CA ILE A 73 0.64 -7.27 -3.98
C ILE A 73 2.07 -6.94 -4.40
N PHE A 74 2.25 -6.06 -5.39
CA PHE A 74 3.56 -5.67 -5.88
C PHE A 74 4.45 -5.07 -4.77
N TYR A 75 3.93 -4.08 -4.03
CA TYR A 75 4.69 -3.42 -2.96
C TYR A 75 4.94 -4.33 -1.76
N ASN A 76 4.07 -5.31 -1.52
CA ASN A 76 4.31 -6.31 -0.49
C ASN A 76 5.52 -7.18 -0.83
N CYS A 77 5.58 -7.72 -2.06
CA CYS A 77 6.70 -8.55 -2.52
C CYS A 77 8.05 -7.82 -2.48
N ILE A 78 8.10 -6.57 -2.92
CA ILE A 78 9.37 -5.82 -2.97
C ILE A 78 9.74 -5.19 -1.61
N GLY A 79 8.76 -4.95 -0.74
CA GLY A 79 8.90 -4.12 0.46
C GLY A 79 9.20 -4.88 1.76
N GLY A 80 8.94 -6.19 1.81
CA GLY A 80 9.17 -6.98 3.01
C GLY A 80 9.06 -8.48 2.78
N ASP A 81 9.37 -9.27 3.81
CA ASP A 81 9.40 -10.74 3.74
C ASP A 81 8.03 -11.37 4.02
N SER A 82 7.01 -10.56 4.28
CA SER A 82 5.64 -11.03 4.48
C SER A 82 5.06 -11.54 3.18
N ASN A 83 4.48 -12.74 3.22
CA ASN A 83 3.79 -13.33 2.08
C ASN A 83 2.31 -12.94 2.11
N ILE A 84 1.89 -12.02 1.22
CA ILE A 84 0.49 -11.57 1.15
C ILE A 84 -0.54 -12.70 1.01
N CYS A 85 -0.16 -13.85 0.45
CA CYS A 85 -1.04 -15.01 0.30
C CYS A 85 -1.33 -15.73 1.63
N GLU A 86 -0.49 -15.55 2.66
CA GLU A 86 -0.56 -16.27 3.94
C GLU A 86 -0.81 -15.34 5.14
N VAL A 87 -0.97 -14.04 4.89
CA VAL A 87 -1.16 -13.05 5.96
C VAL A 87 -2.51 -13.29 6.65
N SER A 88 -2.44 -13.60 7.95
CA SER A 88 -3.58 -13.46 8.84
C SER A 88 -3.77 -11.99 9.22
N LEU A 89 -5.01 -11.50 9.16
CA LEU A 89 -5.38 -10.16 9.62
C LEU A 89 -5.37 -10.01 11.14
N ASP A 90 -5.14 -11.10 11.89
CA ASP A 90 -5.02 -11.08 13.36
C ASP A 90 -3.82 -10.25 13.83
N ILE A 91 -2.85 -9.98 12.95
CA ILE A 91 -1.74 -9.04 13.21
C ILE A 91 -2.25 -7.66 13.67
N LEU A 92 -3.43 -7.25 13.22
CA LEU A 92 -4.05 -5.98 13.59
C LEU A 92 -4.49 -5.96 15.07
N ASP A 93 -4.88 -7.11 15.62
CA ASP A 93 -5.32 -7.20 17.02
C ASP A 93 -4.15 -7.07 18.00
N GLY A 94 -2.94 -7.43 17.55
CA GLY A 94 -1.71 -7.37 18.34
C GLY A 94 -1.27 -5.95 18.70
N VAL A 95 -1.82 -4.92 18.06
CA VAL A 95 -1.45 -3.52 18.35
C VAL A 95 -2.01 -3.10 19.70
N THR A 96 -1.15 -2.73 20.65
CA THR A 96 -1.59 -2.38 22.01
C THR A 96 -2.00 -0.91 22.14
N ASP A 97 -2.79 -0.58 23.16
CA ASP A 97 -3.11 0.83 23.47
C ASP A 97 -1.85 1.63 23.83
N ARG A 98 -0.82 0.98 24.37
CA ARG A 98 0.49 1.59 24.60
C ARG A 98 1.14 2.02 23.29
N ASP A 99 1.05 1.20 22.24
CA ASP A 99 1.59 1.54 20.92
C ASP A 99 0.83 2.69 20.27
N ILE A 100 -0.51 2.68 20.36
CA ILE A 100 -1.35 3.80 19.92
C ILE A 100 -0.95 5.09 20.64
N ASN A 101 -0.85 5.07 21.96
CA ASN A 101 -0.50 6.25 22.77
C ASN A 101 0.90 6.79 22.46
N ARG A 102 1.85 5.91 22.16
CA ARG A 102 3.24 6.30 21.89
C ARG A 102 3.46 6.78 20.45
N GLN A 103 2.87 6.10 19.47
CA GLN A 103 3.22 6.28 18.06
C GLN A 103 2.20 7.11 17.27
N LEU A 104 0.93 7.09 17.69
CA LEU A 104 -0.19 7.73 16.99
C LEU A 104 -0.73 8.95 17.72
N LYS A 105 -1.01 8.86 19.04
CA LYS A 105 -1.64 9.95 19.81
C LYS A 105 -0.96 11.32 19.68
N PRO A 106 0.38 11.45 19.65
CA PRO A 106 1.03 12.75 19.45
C PRO A 106 0.77 13.38 18.08
N MET A 107 0.31 12.59 17.10
CA MET A 107 0.08 13.02 15.72
C MET A 107 -1.41 13.31 15.44
N LEU A 108 -2.30 12.94 16.35
CA LEU A 108 -3.74 13.14 16.21
C LEU A 108 -4.10 14.60 16.49
N ASN A 109 -5.13 15.09 15.80
CA ASN A 109 -5.76 16.35 16.17
C ASN A 109 -6.36 16.24 17.58
N LYS A 110 -6.34 17.32 18.36
CA LYS A 110 -6.83 17.32 19.76
C LYS A 110 -8.29 16.85 19.90
N ASN A 111 -9.07 16.98 18.84
CA ASN A 111 -10.49 16.60 18.79
C ASN A 111 -10.72 15.18 18.25
N ASP A 112 -9.66 14.50 17.80
CA ASP A 112 -9.79 13.21 17.14
C ASP A 112 -9.93 12.08 18.17
N ARG A 113 -11.03 11.32 18.05
CA ARG A 113 -11.36 10.22 18.97
C ARG A 113 -11.08 8.90 18.28
N PHE A 114 -9.81 8.52 18.25
CA PHE A 114 -9.37 7.24 17.68
C PHE A 114 -9.94 6.06 18.50
N LYS A 115 -10.93 5.37 17.93
CA LYS A 115 -11.54 4.16 18.52
C LYS A 115 -10.91 2.91 17.92
N LYS A 116 -9.83 2.43 18.54
CA LYS A 116 -9.03 1.28 18.09
C LYS A 116 -9.86 0.11 17.54
N ASN A 117 -10.83 -0.38 18.31
CA ASN A 117 -11.60 -1.57 17.93
C ASN A 117 -12.45 -1.35 16.66
N VAL A 118 -13.05 -0.17 16.51
CA VAL A 118 -13.85 0.19 15.33
C VAL A 118 -12.94 0.30 14.11
N VAL A 119 -11.80 0.96 14.27
CA VAL A 119 -10.81 1.15 13.21
C VAL A 119 -10.28 -0.19 12.72
N ILE A 120 -9.85 -1.07 13.63
CA ILE A 120 -9.33 -2.40 13.28
C ILE A 120 -10.40 -3.22 12.56
N ALA A 121 -11.64 -3.24 13.07
CA ALA A 121 -12.73 -3.97 12.43
C ALA A 121 -13.01 -3.48 11.00
N SER A 122 -13.02 -2.16 10.78
CA SER A 122 -13.20 -1.57 9.45
C SER A 122 -12.09 -1.96 8.48
N ILE A 123 -10.83 -1.93 8.93
CA ILE A 123 -9.68 -2.32 8.11
C ILE A 123 -9.74 -3.81 7.78
N LYS A 124 -10.09 -4.65 8.75
CA LYS A 124 -10.22 -6.10 8.53
C LYS A 124 -11.24 -6.40 7.44
N GLY A 125 -12.44 -5.82 7.53
CA GLY A 125 -13.47 -6.00 6.50
C GLY A 125 -13.00 -5.54 5.12
N TYR A 126 -12.37 -4.37 5.04
CA TYR A 126 -11.85 -3.84 3.78
C TYR A 126 -10.77 -4.74 3.16
N LEU A 127 -9.83 -5.24 3.96
CA LEU A 127 -8.78 -6.14 3.49
C LEU A 127 -9.32 -7.52 3.09
N GLN A 128 -10.35 -8.04 3.77
CA GLN A 128 -11.00 -9.29 3.40
C GLN A 128 -11.64 -9.20 2.01
N ASP A 129 -12.29 -8.08 1.71
CA ASP A 129 -12.89 -7.84 0.40
C ASP A 129 -11.84 -7.59 -0.69
N LEU A 130 -10.78 -6.86 -0.36
CA LEU A 130 -9.73 -6.49 -1.31
C LEU A 130 -8.78 -7.65 -1.64
N LEU A 131 -8.40 -8.48 -0.67
CA LEU A 131 -7.36 -9.51 -0.81
C LEU A 131 -7.90 -10.86 -1.27
N VAL A 132 -8.88 -10.86 -2.17
CA VAL A 132 -9.32 -12.06 -2.90
C VAL A 132 -8.43 -12.22 -4.13
N LEU A 133 -7.31 -12.92 -3.96
CA LEU A 133 -6.30 -13.11 -5.00
C LEU A 133 -6.74 -14.18 -6.01
N SER A 134 -6.59 -13.84 -7.29
CA SER A 134 -6.69 -14.75 -8.43
C SER A 134 -5.50 -15.72 -8.49
N ASP A 135 -5.62 -16.76 -9.30
CA ASP A 135 -4.54 -17.76 -9.47
C ASP A 135 -3.28 -17.15 -10.10
N ASN A 136 -3.44 -16.19 -11.03
CA ASN A 136 -2.31 -15.46 -11.61
C ASN A 136 -1.57 -14.61 -10.56
N GLU A 137 -2.30 -13.95 -9.68
CA GLU A 137 -1.73 -13.13 -8.60
C GLU A 137 -1.00 -13.98 -7.57
N LYS A 138 -1.54 -15.15 -7.21
CA LYS A 138 -0.85 -16.12 -6.34
C LYS A 138 0.41 -16.66 -7.01
N GLU A 139 0.35 -16.97 -8.29
CA GLU A 139 1.50 -17.44 -9.07
C GLU A 139 2.58 -16.35 -9.18
N PHE A 140 2.21 -15.08 -9.34
CA PHE A 140 3.15 -13.96 -9.27
C PHE A 140 3.92 -13.95 -7.95
N VAL A 141 3.21 -14.00 -6.81
CA VAL A 141 3.83 -14.00 -5.47
C VAL A 141 4.76 -15.20 -5.30
N LYS A 142 4.32 -16.39 -5.74
CA LYS A 142 5.11 -17.63 -5.68
C LYS A 142 6.39 -17.53 -6.51
N ARG A 143 6.30 -17.09 -7.76
CA ARG A 143 7.48 -16.91 -8.63
C ARG A 143 8.43 -15.87 -8.08
N PHE A 144 7.91 -14.76 -7.56
CA PHE A 144 8.72 -13.73 -6.93
C PHE A 144 9.51 -14.28 -5.74
N ALA A 145 8.87 -15.10 -4.90
CA ALA A 145 9.54 -15.79 -3.79
C ALA A 145 10.64 -16.76 -4.28
N SER A 146 10.42 -17.43 -5.42
CA SER A 146 11.42 -18.24 -6.12
C SER A 146 12.44 -17.45 -6.95
N LYS A 147 12.60 -16.14 -6.70
CA LYS A 147 13.57 -15.26 -7.39
C LYS A 147 13.32 -15.12 -8.90
N ASN A 148 12.11 -15.41 -9.36
CA ASN A 148 11.69 -15.22 -10.73
C ASN A 148 10.70 -14.05 -10.83
N TYR A 149 11.14 -12.94 -11.41
CA TYR A 149 10.34 -11.73 -11.54
C TYR A 149 9.56 -11.71 -12.85
N CYS A 150 8.27 -12.05 -12.79
CA CYS A 150 7.33 -12.07 -13.91
C CYS A 150 6.19 -11.03 -13.70
N PRO A 151 6.44 -9.71 -13.85
CA PRO A 151 5.42 -8.67 -13.62
C PRO A 151 4.17 -8.82 -14.51
N GLU A 152 4.27 -9.49 -15.65
CA GLU A 152 3.18 -9.83 -16.58
C GLU A 152 2.08 -10.72 -15.97
N LEU A 153 2.37 -11.41 -14.86
CA LEU A 153 1.35 -12.17 -14.12
C LEU A 153 0.45 -11.27 -13.27
N LEU A 154 0.90 -10.05 -12.97
CA LEU A 154 0.20 -9.11 -12.11
C LEU A 154 -0.41 -7.95 -12.90
N PHE A 155 0.29 -7.45 -13.92
CA PHE A 155 -0.14 -6.33 -14.75
C PHE A 155 -0.24 -6.74 -16.22
N GLU A 156 -1.31 -6.30 -16.87
CA GLU A 156 -1.55 -6.54 -18.31
C GLU A 156 -1.18 -5.32 -19.16
N ASP A 157 -1.19 -4.14 -18.55
CA ASP A 157 -0.89 -2.87 -19.21
C ASP A 157 0.59 -2.80 -19.61
N LYS A 158 0.83 -2.62 -20.91
CA LYS A 158 2.18 -2.57 -21.49
C LYS A 158 3.02 -1.43 -20.93
N GLU A 159 2.43 -0.26 -20.68
CA GLU A 159 3.19 0.87 -20.13
C GLU A 159 3.60 0.61 -18.68
N ILE A 160 2.73 -0.04 -17.90
CA ILE A 160 3.07 -0.45 -16.53
C ILE A 160 4.23 -1.45 -16.58
N LEU A 161 4.14 -2.48 -17.43
CA LEU A 161 5.17 -3.51 -17.59
C LEU A 161 6.51 -2.90 -18.01
N GLU A 162 6.52 -1.98 -18.96
CA GLU A 162 7.75 -1.27 -19.37
C GLU A 162 8.37 -0.50 -18.20
N ARG A 163 7.56 0.22 -17.40
CA ARG A 163 8.04 0.95 -16.22
C ARG A 163 8.65 0.01 -15.18
N ILE A 164 7.97 -1.08 -14.83
CA ILE A 164 8.36 -1.94 -13.72
C ILE A 164 9.32 -3.08 -14.10
N SER A 165 9.52 -3.35 -15.39
CA SER A 165 10.46 -4.38 -15.88
C SER A 165 11.86 -4.24 -15.28
N ALA A 166 12.36 -3.00 -15.19
CA ALA A 166 13.64 -2.65 -14.59
C ALA A 166 13.47 -1.92 -13.26
N HIS A 167 12.48 -2.31 -12.44
CA HIS A 167 12.26 -1.73 -11.11
C HIS A 167 13.42 -2.11 -10.17
N PRO A 168 14.24 -1.15 -9.69
CA PRO A 168 15.51 -1.49 -9.02
C PRO A 168 15.34 -2.34 -7.76
N MET A 169 14.30 -2.09 -6.96
CA MET A 169 14.03 -2.90 -5.77
C MET A 169 13.54 -4.31 -6.12
N ALA A 170 12.77 -4.47 -7.19
CA ALA A 170 12.27 -5.78 -7.59
C ALA A 170 13.45 -6.64 -8.05
N LEU A 171 14.29 -6.07 -8.93
CA LEU A 171 15.53 -6.70 -9.38
C LEU A 171 16.48 -6.99 -8.22
N TRP A 172 16.63 -6.06 -7.26
CA TRP A 172 17.48 -6.30 -6.09
C TRP A 172 16.97 -7.47 -5.23
N ARG A 173 15.66 -7.60 -5.02
CA ARG A 173 15.08 -8.71 -4.23
C ARG A 173 15.25 -10.08 -4.90
N VAL A 174 15.22 -10.12 -6.23
CA VAL A 174 15.35 -11.38 -7.00
C VAL A 174 16.78 -11.73 -7.39
N ARG A 175 17.76 -10.84 -7.18
CA ARG A 175 19.18 -11.21 -7.38
C ARG A 175 19.56 -12.34 -6.43
N GLU A 176 20.20 -13.37 -6.98
CA GLU A 176 20.94 -14.35 -6.20
C GLU A 176 22.18 -13.66 -5.61
N ASN A 177 22.47 -13.95 -4.34
CA ASN A 177 23.76 -13.63 -3.72
C ASN A 177 24.70 -14.82 -3.90
#